data_AF-A0A969KG81-F1
#
_entry.id   AF-A0A969KG81-F1
#
_cell.length_a   1.000
_cell.length_b   1.000
_cell.length_c   1.000
_cell.angle_alpha   90.00
_cell.angle_beta   90.00
_cell.angle_gamma   90.00
#
_symmetry.space_group_name_H-M   'P 1'
#
loop_
_entity.id
_entity.type
_entity.pdbx_description
1 polymer ?
#
loop_
_entity_poly.entity_id
_entity_poly.type
_entity_poly.pdbx_seq_one_letter_code
_entity_poly.pdbx_strand_id
1 'polypeptide(L)'
;MTNGVTPQRLSESLRVVYGAMVYDDYRQSQVVCAYPSREMMDAGVSQNLQLTQAIRGQIRQGNNFGYWLEVIPTNTGIAYNGSITLFMLDDLDKVVGRLGKCER
;
A
#
# COMPACT_ATOMS: atom_id res chain seq x y z
N MET A 1 -22.78 2.44 12.99
CA MET A 1 -22.36 1.34 12.08
C MET A 1 -21.53 1.97 11.00
N THR A 2 -20.21 1.92 11.11
CA THR A 2 -19.32 2.66 10.22
C THR A 2 -18.70 1.66 9.25
N ASN A 3 -19.09 1.74 7.98
CA ASN A 3 -18.75 0.81 6.91
C ASN A 3 -17.29 0.96 6.43
N GLY A 4 -16.32 0.65 7.30
CA GLY A 4 -14.90 0.74 6.96
C GLY A 4 -14.29 -0.60 6.56
N VAL A 5 -13.54 -0.62 5.47
CA VAL A 5 -12.72 -1.77 5.09
C VAL A 5 -11.45 -1.75 5.94
N THR A 6 -11.36 -2.61 6.95
CA THR A 6 -10.13 -2.75 7.74
C THR A 6 -9.00 -3.33 6.89
N PRO A 7 -7.72 -3.07 7.21
CA PRO A 7 -6.59 -3.69 6.49
C PRO A 7 -6.69 -5.22 6.48
N GLN A 8 -7.18 -5.82 7.57
CA GLN A 8 -7.42 -7.25 7.66
C GLN A 8 -8.50 -7.70 6.66
N ARG A 9 -9.63 -6.98 6.58
CA ARG A 9 -10.70 -7.26 5.62
C ARG A 9 -10.23 -7.13 4.17
N LEU A 10 -9.42 -6.10 3.89
CA LEU A 10 -8.81 -5.89 2.58
C LEU A 10 -7.85 -7.03 2.20
N SER A 11 -7.01 -7.48 3.13
CA SER A 11 -6.12 -8.62 2.89
C SER A 11 -6.88 -9.93 2.68
N GLU A 12 -8.00 -10.13 3.39
CA GLU A 12 -8.82 -11.33 3.23
C GLU A 12 -9.49 -11.39 1.84
N SER A 13 -9.72 -10.24 1.20
CA SER A 13 -10.21 -10.19 -0.18
C SER A 13 -9.26 -10.89 -1.16
N LEU A 14 -7.93 -10.87 -0.90
CA LEU A 14 -6.97 -11.62 -1.72
C LEU A 14 -7.24 -13.12 -1.68
N ARG A 15 -7.57 -13.66 -0.50
CA ARG A 15 -7.90 -15.08 -0.33
C ARG A 15 -9.17 -15.44 -1.08
N VAL A 16 -10.20 -14.58 -1.02
CA VAL A 16 -11.49 -14.82 -1.68
C VAL A 16 -11.38 -14.75 -3.21
N VAL A 17 -10.60 -13.80 -3.73
CA VAL A 17 -10.49 -13.55 -5.19
C VAL A 17 -9.44 -14.45 -5.85
N TYR A 18 -8.28 -14.63 -5.22
CA TYR A 18 -7.11 -15.29 -5.81
C TYR A 18 -6.73 -16.62 -5.14
N GLY A 19 -7.36 -16.97 -4.01
CA GLY A 19 -7.11 -18.22 -3.30
C GLY A 19 -5.98 -18.14 -2.26
N ALA A 20 -5.75 -19.26 -1.58
CA ALA A 20 -4.84 -19.34 -0.44
C ALA A 20 -3.38 -19.04 -0.80
N MET A 21 -2.93 -19.45 -1.99
CA MET A 21 -1.55 -19.25 -2.45
C MET A 21 -1.15 -17.77 -2.47
N VAL A 22 -1.97 -16.92 -3.09
CA VAL A 22 -1.70 -15.47 -3.18
C VAL A 22 -1.85 -14.80 -1.81
N TYR A 23 -2.77 -15.28 -0.99
CA TYR A 23 -2.96 -14.76 0.36
C TYR A 23 -1.76 -15.06 1.29
N ASP A 24 -1.25 -16.28 1.26
CA ASP A 24 -0.11 -16.68 2.07
C ASP A 24 1.18 -15.98 1.62
N ASP A 25 1.37 -15.83 0.30
CA ASP A 25 2.48 -15.04 -0.28
C ASP A 25 2.40 -13.57 0.17
N TYR A 26 1.21 -12.96 0.14
CA TYR A 26 0.99 -11.60 0.65
C TYR A 26 1.30 -11.48 2.14
N ARG A 27 0.85 -12.44 2.95
CA ARG A 27 1.07 -12.41 4.41
C ARG A 27 2.54 -12.52 4.78
N GLN A 28 3.34 -13.22 3.97
CA GLN A 28 4.78 -13.37 4.16
C GLN A 28 5.59 -12.25 3.49
N SER A 29 4.94 -11.41 2.67
CA SER A 29 5.60 -10.34 1.94
C SER A 29 6.18 -9.24 2.85
N GLN A 30 7.33 -8.72 2.46
CA GLN A 30 8.06 -7.67 3.17
C GLN A 30 7.84 -6.33 2.50
N VAL A 31 7.72 -5.26 3.28
CA VAL A 31 7.66 -3.90 2.73
C VAL A 31 9.04 -3.55 2.18
N VAL A 32 9.10 -3.16 0.91
CA VAL A 32 10.34 -2.76 0.23
C VAL A 32 10.37 -1.27 -0.11
N CYS A 33 9.20 -0.63 -0.12
CA CYS A 33 9.05 0.80 -0.28
C CYS A 33 7.76 1.25 0.43
N ALA A 34 7.86 2.26 1.28
CA ALA A 34 6.72 3.00 1.80
C ALA A 34 6.76 4.45 1.30
N TYR A 35 5.59 5.01 1.00
CA TYR A 35 5.45 6.41 0.58
C TYR A 35 4.15 7.05 1.10
N PRO A 36 4.07 8.39 1.18
CA PRO A 36 5.17 9.34 1.01
C PRO A 36 6.22 9.18 2.13
N SER A 37 7.51 9.39 1.79
CA SER A 37 8.58 9.46 2.80
C SER A 37 8.44 10.72 3.66
N ARG A 38 9.08 10.77 4.83
CA ARG A 38 9.10 11.98 5.68
C ARG A 38 9.48 13.25 4.90
N GLU A 39 10.51 13.17 4.07
CA GLU A 39 10.95 14.28 3.21
C GLU A 39 9.82 14.75 2.26
N MET A 40 9.05 13.81 1.70
CA MET A 40 7.91 14.13 0.82
C MET A 40 6.74 14.74 1.60
N MET A 41 6.51 14.29 2.84
CA MET A 41 5.50 14.89 3.72
C MET A 41 5.88 16.35 4.07
N ASP A 42 7.12 16.59 4.47
CA ASP A 42 7.62 17.92 4.85
C ASP A 42 7.61 18.91 3.67
N ALA A 43 7.95 18.44 2.47
CA ALA A 43 7.85 19.22 1.24
C ALA A 43 6.39 19.52 0.85
N GLY A 44 5.48 18.56 1.04
CA GLY A 44 4.06 18.69 0.74
C GLY A 44 3.32 19.70 1.64
N VAL A 45 3.70 19.78 2.91
CA VAL A 45 3.22 20.81 3.86
C VAL A 45 3.56 22.21 3.34
N SER A 46 4.78 22.40 2.84
CA SER A 46 5.27 23.70 2.35
C SER A 46 4.57 24.17 1.07
N GLN A 47 3.95 23.25 0.31
CA GLN A 47 3.30 23.54 -0.98
C GLN A 47 1.76 23.52 -0.93
N ASN A 48 1.14 23.42 0.26
CA ASN A 48 -0.32 23.34 0.43
C ASN A 48 -0.99 22.19 -0.35
N LEU A 49 -0.26 21.12 -0.65
CA LEU A 49 -0.79 19.94 -1.36
C LEU A 49 -1.53 19.03 -0.36
N GLN A 50 -2.78 19.37 -0.03
CA GLN A 50 -3.62 18.59 0.90
C GLN A 50 -3.81 17.12 0.45
N LEU A 51 -3.71 16.84 -0.86
CA LEU A 51 -3.82 15.48 -1.44
C LEU A 51 -2.61 14.58 -1.10
N THR A 52 -1.42 15.14 -0.93
CA THR A 52 -0.19 14.37 -0.62
C THR A 52 -0.18 13.87 0.82
N GLN A 53 -1.02 14.42 1.70
CA GLN A 53 -1.14 13.97 3.09
C GLN A 53 -2.11 12.79 3.28
N ALA A 54 -2.90 12.45 2.26
CA ALA A 54 -4.05 11.57 2.42
C ALA A 54 -3.84 10.13 1.93
N ILE A 55 -2.84 9.83 1.09
CA ILE A 55 -2.61 8.45 0.62
C ILE A 55 -1.31 7.94 1.23
N ARG A 56 -1.38 6.80 1.91
CA ARG A 56 -0.22 6.04 2.35
C ARG A 56 -0.13 4.76 1.54
N GLY A 57 0.98 4.60 0.84
CA GLY A 57 1.23 3.44 0.00
C GLY A 57 2.37 2.58 0.53
N GLN A 58 2.26 1.28 0.29
CA GLN A 58 3.30 0.29 0.54
C GLN A 58 3.45 -0.61 -0.68
N ILE A 59 4.68 -0.71 -1.17
CA ILE A 59 5.07 -1.81 -2.06
C ILE A 59 5.65 -2.92 -1.20
N ARG A 60 5.15 -4.13 -1.42
CA ARG A 60 5.57 -5.33 -0.71
C ARG A 60 6.04 -6.38 -1.71
N GLN A 61 7.10 -7.07 -1.34
CA GLN A 61 7.69 -8.17 -2.10
C GLN A 61 7.35 -9.50 -1.41
N GLY A 62 6.56 -10.33 -2.08
CA GLY A 62 6.36 -11.73 -1.72
C GLY A 62 7.41 -12.64 -2.34
N ASN A 63 7.20 -13.96 -2.25
CA ASN A 63 8.10 -14.93 -2.89
C ASN A 63 7.77 -15.08 -4.39
N ASN A 64 6.51 -14.90 -4.77
CA ASN A 64 6.03 -15.10 -6.14
C ASN A 64 5.45 -13.83 -6.77
N PHE A 65 4.92 -12.91 -5.95
CA PHE A 65 4.24 -11.72 -6.45
C PHE A 65 4.71 -10.44 -5.77
N GLY A 66 4.48 -9.32 -6.46
CA GLY A 66 4.53 -7.98 -5.89
C GLY A 66 3.14 -7.50 -5.50
N TYR A 67 3.09 -6.70 -4.43
CA TYR A 67 1.84 -6.14 -3.92
C TYR A 67 1.97 -4.65 -3.70
N TRP A 68 0.98 -3.91 -4.18
CA TRP A 68 0.89 -2.48 -3.96
C TRP A 68 -0.38 -2.20 -3.16
N LEU A 69 -0.19 -1.85 -1.88
CA LEU A 69 -1.25 -1.44 -0.97
C LEU A 69 -1.32 0.08 -0.95
N GLU A 70 -2.49 0.66 -1.20
CA GLU A 70 -2.75 2.08 -0.95
C GLU A 70 -3.90 2.23 0.04
N VAL A 71 -3.73 3.06 1.07
CA VAL A 71 -4.75 3.33 2.08
C VAL A 71 -4.90 4.82 2.31
N ILE A 72 -6.14 5.26 2.51
CA ILE A 72 -6.47 6.63 2.90
C ILE A 72 -6.83 6.61 4.39
N PRO A 73 -5.96 7.09 5.29
CA PRO A 73 -6.29 7.20 6.70
C PRO A 73 -7.36 8.29 6.87
N THR A 74 -8.31 8.06 7.78
CA THR A 74 -9.24 9.11 8.20
C THR A 74 -8.80 9.72 9.52
N ASN A 75 -9.33 10.91 9.84
CA ASN A 75 -9.05 11.64 11.09
C ASN A 75 -9.39 10.85 12.37
N THR A 76 -10.09 9.71 12.26
CA THR A 76 -10.44 8.81 13.38
C THR A 76 -9.58 7.55 13.44
N GLY A 77 -8.58 7.39 12.55
CA GLY A 77 -7.66 6.25 12.53
C GLY A 77 -8.21 4.99 11.85
N ILE A 78 -9.47 4.99 11.40
CA ILE A 78 -10.07 3.87 10.67
C ILE A 78 -10.03 4.23 9.17
N ALA A 79 -9.13 3.63 8.40
CA ALA A 79 -9.08 3.83 6.96
C ALA A 79 -10.36 3.24 6.33
N TYR A 80 -11.15 4.06 5.62
CA TYR A 80 -12.39 3.58 4.98
C TYR A 80 -12.16 3.11 3.54
N ASN A 81 -11.08 3.58 2.89
CA ASN A 81 -10.76 3.26 1.51
C ASN A 81 -9.32 2.76 1.37
N GLY A 82 -9.15 1.63 0.68
CA GLY A 82 -7.85 1.12 0.29
C GLY A 82 -7.96 0.15 -0.87
N SER A 83 -6.86 0.00 -1.58
CA SER A 83 -6.71 -0.90 -2.73
C SER A 83 -5.49 -1.79 -2.51
N ILE A 84 -5.57 -3.01 -3.03
CA ILE A 84 -4.39 -3.86 -3.20
C ILE A 84 -4.30 -4.23 -4.67
N THR A 85 -3.20 -3.85 -5.31
CA THR A 85 -2.85 -4.29 -6.65
C THR A 85 -1.86 -5.44 -6.55
N LEU A 86 -2.20 -6.56 -7.19
CA LEU A 86 -1.31 -7.71 -7.39
C LEU A 86 -0.59 -7.53 -8.73
N PHE A 87 0.72 -7.75 -8.76
CA PHE A 87 1.50 -7.70 -10.00
C PHE A 87 2.63 -8.74 -9.99
N MET A 88 3.22 -8.99 -11.17
CA MET A 88 4.32 -9.94 -11.32
C MET A 88 5.58 -9.44 -10.59
N LEU A 89 6.27 -10.33 -9.90
CA LEU A 89 7.46 -9.95 -9.13
C LEU A 89 8.56 -9.29 -10.00
N ASP A 90 8.69 -9.71 -11.26
CA ASP A 90 9.65 -9.17 -12.23
C ASP A 90 9.45 -7.67 -12.54
N ASP A 91 8.26 -7.12 -12.25
CA ASP A 91 7.97 -5.70 -12.43
C ASP A 91 8.25 -4.86 -11.17
N LEU A 92 8.70 -5.48 -10.06
CA LEU A 92 8.92 -4.80 -8.79
C LEU A 92 9.86 -3.60 -8.91
N ASP A 93 11.04 -3.78 -9.50
CA ASP A 93 12.01 -2.70 -9.64
C ASP A 93 11.49 -1.56 -10.52
N LYS A 94 10.70 -1.89 -11.55
CA LYS A 94 10.06 -0.89 -12.42
C LYS A 94 9.00 -0.09 -11.66
N VAL A 95 8.20 -0.76 -10.81
CA VAL A 95 7.18 -0.11 -9.98
C VAL A 95 7.84 0.80 -8.95
N VAL A 96 8.82 0.29 -8.19
CA VAL A 96 9.56 1.07 -7.18
C VAL A 96 10.26 2.27 -7.82
N GLY A 97 10.91 2.08 -8.97
CA GLY A 97 11.60 3.16 -9.68
C GLY A 97 10.69 4.31 -10.13
N ARG A 98 9.38 4.06 -10.32
CA ARG A 98 8.40 5.10 -10.70
C ARG A 98 7.85 5.90 -9.51
N LEU A 99 7.93 5.37 -8.30
CA LEU A 99 7.36 6.00 -7.09
C LEU A 99 8.25 7.08 -6.46
N GLY A 100 9.49 7.23 -6.93
CA GLY A 100 10.42 8.24 -6.42
C GLY A 100 11.10 7.83 -5.10
N LYS A 101 11.33 8.79 -4.19
CA LYS A 101 12.03 8.53 -2.92
C LYS A 101 11.15 7.77 -1.93
N CYS A 102 11.32 6.45 -1.91
CA CYS A 102 10.75 5.57 -0.89
C CYS A 102 11.51 5.64 0.44
N GLU A 103 10.79 5.52 1.55
CA GLU A 103 11.38 5.18 2.85
C GLU A 103 11.51 3.64 2.92
N ARG A 104 12.70 3.14 3.28
CA ARG A 104 13.01 1.71 3.42
C ARG A 104 12.84 1.26 4.86
#